data_AF-A0A9Q1QN84-F1
#
_entry.id   AF-A0A9Q1QN84-F1
#
_cell.length_a   1.000
_cell.length_b   1.000
_cell.length_c   1.000
_cell.angle_alpha   90.00
_cell.angle_beta   90.00
_cell.angle_gamma   90.00
#
_symmetry.space_group_name_H-M   'P 1'
#
loop_
_entity.id
_entity.type
_entity.pdbx_description
1 polymer ?
#
loop_
_entity_poly.entity_id
_entity_poly.type
_entity_poly.pdbx_seq_one_letter_code
_entity_poly.pdbx_strand_id
1 'polypeptide(L)'
;MNFDGEFDYCYDSNDGDDNHDGDEDEERYTLGEDNQSSFLLPRHKNYTVLTENDIQRRQNDEISHVSSVLSISEAEATTLLCHYKWNVSKLHDKWFAGEETVRANAGLFSGPATSCYSDSRRQTQCQICFDDDLPLGEILTANCDHPYCLTCWRTYVITSITDSGPGCLSLRCPDPACPAAVGLDLIKRLSLGAVYEKRYEGYLVRSYVEGKRETIKWCPAPGCENAVEFELGGVDVYDVMCLCSNAFCWNCGEEAHRPVDCKTVAQWIKKNSSESENINWILAFSKPCPMCKRPIEKNQGCSHMTCGAPCRYEFCWLCLGDWRSHGSCNRFQGRKQDGNWENEDERRREMAKKSIQRYTHYYERWASNHKSRQRAIEDLNKMKTTYLKQLSDKLKEPETQLSFILEAWQQIVECRRVLKWTYAYGYYLDEKEHAKRQLFEYSQGEAEAGLERLHHCAERELSENFIFIAEDHEPGADFNQFRSKLAGLTQVTRSYFENLVRALENGLSEVKPQAPKKSKGQKRKVAGSSSTSGQSNNNAVTVDLDDIGYWNCDRCTYLNPESAPSCQMCHGDN
;
A
#
# COMPACT_ATOMS: atom_id res chain seq x y z
N MET A 1 -43.65 19.07 47.34
CA MET A 1 -42.64 18.41 48.18
C MET A 1 -41.31 18.88 47.63
N ASN A 2 -40.86 20.12 47.92
CA ASN A 2 -40.17 20.54 49.16
C ASN A 2 -39.05 19.54 49.46
N PHE A 3 -37.75 19.87 49.43
CA PHE A 3 -37.11 21.04 50.03
C PHE A 3 -35.66 21.15 49.50
N ASP A 4 -35.21 22.37 49.22
CA ASP A 4 -33.81 22.76 49.01
C ASP A 4 -32.99 22.60 50.30
N GLY A 5 -31.66 22.49 50.19
CA GLY A 5 -30.78 22.52 51.37
C GLY A 5 -29.29 22.45 51.02
N GLU A 6 -28.70 23.62 50.77
CA GLU A 6 -27.25 23.89 50.88
C GLU A 6 -26.73 23.54 52.28
N PHE A 7 -25.47 23.10 52.38
CA PHE A 7 -24.67 23.35 53.58
C PHE A 7 -23.20 23.62 53.22
N ASP A 8 -22.66 24.54 54.00
CA ASP A 8 -21.57 25.46 53.72
C ASP A 8 -20.29 25.09 54.48
N TYR A 9 -19.16 25.58 53.95
CA TYR A 9 -17.79 25.80 54.49
C TYR A 9 -17.28 25.15 55.79
N CYS A 10 -15.99 24.74 55.78
CA CYS A 10 -14.92 25.56 56.39
C CYS A 10 -13.49 25.01 56.17
N TYR A 11 -12.57 25.98 56.09
CA TYR A 11 -11.12 25.94 55.85
C TYR A 11 -10.31 25.25 56.96
N ASP A 12 -9.13 24.74 56.60
CA ASP A 12 -7.92 25.10 57.36
C ASP A 12 -6.68 25.18 56.46
N SER A 13 -5.88 26.20 56.71
CA SER A 13 -4.75 26.68 55.92
C SER A 13 -3.45 26.02 56.35
N ASN A 14 -2.47 25.89 55.44
CA ASN A 14 -1.10 26.25 55.79
C ASN A 14 -0.26 26.63 54.57
N ASP A 15 0.38 27.79 54.71
CA ASP A 15 1.31 28.42 53.79
C ASP A 15 2.65 27.66 53.65
N GLY A 16 3.30 27.85 52.51
CA GLY A 16 4.66 27.39 52.25
C GLY A 16 5.13 27.79 50.86
N ASP A 17 5.41 29.08 50.69
CA ASP A 17 6.10 29.68 49.54
C ASP A 17 7.58 29.25 49.57
N ASP A 18 8.10 28.73 48.46
CA ASP A 18 9.53 28.81 48.14
C ASP A 18 9.76 28.61 46.63
N ASN A 19 10.17 29.70 45.98
CA ASN A 19 10.65 29.74 44.61
C ASN A 19 12.05 29.12 44.53
N HIS A 20 12.24 28.13 43.64
CA HIS A 20 13.55 27.84 43.07
C HIS A 20 13.44 27.56 41.57
N ASP A 21 13.95 28.54 40.81
CA ASP A 21 14.35 28.40 39.41
C ASP A 21 15.42 27.32 39.29
N GLY A 22 15.22 26.41 38.34
CA GLY A 22 16.18 25.38 37.94
C GLY A 22 15.85 24.90 36.55
N ASP A 23 16.41 25.57 35.55
CA ASP A 23 16.51 25.07 34.18
C ASP A 23 17.22 23.71 34.18
N GLU A 24 16.50 22.64 33.89
CA GLU A 24 17.09 21.38 33.44
C GLU A 24 16.33 20.89 32.19
N ASP A 25 17.05 20.96 31.07
CA ASP A 25 16.68 20.43 29.76
C ASP A 25 16.33 18.94 29.86
N GLU A 26 15.04 18.60 29.93
CA GLU A 26 14.60 17.23 29.66
C GLU A 26 14.55 16.99 28.13
N GLU A 27 15.70 16.59 27.59
CA GLU A 27 15.79 15.88 26.31
C GLU A 27 14.91 14.62 26.38
N ARG A 28 13.67 14.75 25.90
CA ARG A 28 12.77 13.64 25.67
C ARG A 28 13.31 12.78 24.54
N TYR A 29 14.10 11.76 24.89
CA TYR A 29 14.48 10.66 24.01
C TYR A 29 13.20 10.00 23.46
N THR A 30 12.84 10.37 22.24
CA THR A 30 11.84 9.65 21.46
C THR A 30 12.49 8.35 20.98
N LEU A 31 12.12 7.24 21.62
CA LEU A 31 12.42 5.91 21.12
C LEU A 31 11.71 5.76 19.77
N GLY A 32 12.47 5.94 18.69
CA GLY A 32 12.01 5.69 17.33
C GLY A 32 11.62 4.23 17.16
N GLU A 33 10.36 3.98 16.83
CA GLU A 33 9.87 2.71 16.30
C GLU A 33 10.31 2.53 14.83
N ASP A 34 11.61 2.58 14.57
CA ASP A 34 12.18 2.24 13.27
C ASP A 34 12.61 0.76 13.27
N ASN A 35 11.64 -0.15 13.23
CA ASN A 35 11.94 -1.52 12.78
C ASN A 35 10.72 -2.26 12.18
N GLN A 36 10.07 -1.63 11.21
CA GLN A 36 9.12 -2.29 10.32
C GLN A 36 9.52 -2.06 8.85
N SER A 37 10.73 -2.48 8.46
CA SER A 37 11.06 -2.58 7.04
C SER A 37 10.57 -3.94 6.52
N SER A 38 9.57 -3.94 5.65
CA SER A 38 9.36 -5.07 4.74
C SER A 38 10.67 -5.28 3.96
N PHE A 39 11.31 -6.43 4.14
CA PHE A 39 12.64 -6.73 3.58
C PHE A 39 12.69 -6.79 2.04
N LEU A 40 11.53 -6.79 1.38
CA LEU A 40 11.39 -6.72 -0.08
C LEU A 40 11.14 -5.29 -0.60
N LEU A 41 11.07 -4.28 0.28
CA LEU A 41 11.10 -2.87 -0.09
C LEU A 41 12.55 -2.37 -0.16
N PRO A 42 12.88 -1.44 -1.07
CA PRO A 42 14.23 -0.91 -1.21
C PRO A 42 14.76 -0.33 0.11
N ARG A 43 16.04 -0.59 0.41
CA ARG A 43 16.77 -0.04 1.57
C ARG A 43 16.87 1.49 1.59
N HIS A 44 16.71 2.14 0.43
CA HIS A 44 16.61 3.59 0.31
C HIS A 44 15.18 3.97 -0.07
N LYS A 45 14.48 4.65 0.86
CA LYS A 45 13.16 5.21 0.60
C LYS A 45 13.35 6.56 -0.08
N ASN A 46 12.97 6.68 -1.35
CA ASN A 46 12.95 7.96 -2.08
C ASN A 46 11.63 8.73 -1.80
N TYR A 47 11.09 8.58 -0.59
CA TYR A 47 9.80 9.12 -0.23
C TYR A 47 9.68 9.40 1.26
N THR A 48 8.86 10.39 1.60
CA THR A 48 8.53 10.79 2.96
C THR A 48 7.02 10.70 3.16
N VAL A 49 6.58 10.12 4.29
CA VAL A 49 5.16 10.13 4.66
C VAL A 49 4.89 11.39 5.50
N LEU A 50 3.87 12.15 5.11
CA LEU A 50 3.44 13.39 5.76
C LEU A 50 2.17 13.13 6.54
N THR A 51 2.18 13.47 7.83
CA THR A 51 0.96 13.51 8.64
C THR A 51 0.15 14.77 8.34
N GLU A 52 -1.11 14.82 8.78
CA GLU A 52 -1.93 16.03 8.63
C GLU A 52 -1.24 17.26 9.26
N ASN A 53 -0.62 17.09 10.44
CA ASN A 53 0.12 18.17 11.11
C ASN A 53 1.33 18.64 10.29
N ASP A 54 2.05 17.72 9.63
CA ASP A 54 3.17 18.10 8.75
C ASP A 54 2.67 18.92 7.55
N ILE A 55 1.54 18.53 6.98
CA ILE A 55 0.91 19.21 5.84
C ILE A 55 0.45 20.61 6.28
N GLN A 56 -0.27 20.72 7.40
CA GLN A 56 -0.73 22.00 7.95
C GLN A 56 0.43 22.95 8.25
N ARG A 57 1.51 22.45 8.85
CA ARG A 57 2.71 23.26 9.12
C ARG A 57 3.31 23.81 7.81
N ARG A 58 3.57 22.94 6.83
CA ARG A 58 4.12 23.35 5.52
C ARG A 58 3.19 24.31 4.78
N GLN A 59 1.88 24.09 4.90
CA GLN A 59 0.86 24.97 4.33
C GLN A 59 0.96 26.38 4.93
N ASN A 60 0.99 26.49 6.25
CA ASN A 60 1.11 27.76 6.95
C ASN A 60 2.45 28.46 6.64
N ASP A 61 3.56 27.71 6.59
CA ASP A 61 4.87 28.24 6.23
C ASP A 61 4.85 28.88 4.83
N GLU A 62 4.19 28.24 3.85
CA GLU A 62 4.03 28.79 2.50
C GLU A 62 3.09 30.00 2.46
N ILE A 63 1.99 29.98 3.21
CA ILE A 63 1.09 31.13 3.34
C ILE A 63 1.85 32.33 3.90
N SER A 64 2.57 32.16 5.00
CA SER A 64 3.35 33.23 5.64
C SER A 64 4.51 33.69 4.75
N HIS A 65 5.18 32.77 4.03
CA HIS A 65 6.22 33.12 3.06
C HIS A 65 5.67 34.01 1.94
N VAL A 66 4.58 33.59 1.28
CA VAL A 66 3.95 34.37 0.20
C VAL A 66 3.39 35.69 0.70
N SER A 67 2.75 35.70 1.87
CA SER A 67 2.27 36.90 2.56
C SER A 67 3.39 37.92 2.75
N SER A 68 4.55 37.48 3.24
CA SER A 68 5.73 38.33 3.44
C SER A 68 6.35 38.81 2.13
N VAL A 69 6.58 37.92 1.15
CA VAL A 69 7.24 38.25 -0.12
C VAL A 69 6.39 39.19 -0.96
N LEU A 70 5.07 38.99 -1.00
CA LEU A 70 4.15 39.81 -1.78
C LEU A 70 3.60 41.02 -1.00
N SER A 71 3.89 41.12 0.31
CA SER A 71 3.39 42.17 1.20
C SER A 71 1.85 42.29 1.21
N ILE A 72 1.17 41.16 1.28
CA ILE A 72 -0.30 41.03 1.33
C ILE A 72 -0.74 40.35 2.63
N SER A 73 -2.04 40.35 2.92
CA SER A 73 -2.55 39.60 4.08
C SER A 73 -2.47 38.09 3.86
N GLU A 74 -2.41 37.31 4.96
CA GLU A 74 -2.46 35.84 4.86
C GLU A 74 -3.76 35.31 4.23
N ALA A 75 -4.88 36.04 4.37
CA ALA A 75 -6.15 35.70 3.72
C ALA A 75 -6.07 35.85 2.19
N GLU A 76 -5.44 36.92 1.71
CA GLU A 76 -5.15 37.11 0.28
C GLU A 76 -4.15 36.08 -0.23
N ALA A 77 -3.07 35.83 0.52
CA ALA A 77 -2.07 34.82 0.19
C ALA A 77 -2.69 33.42 0.06
N THR A 78 -3.56 33.04 1.00
CA THR A 78 -4.32 31.78 0.95
C THR A 78 -5.17 31.70 -0.32
N THR A 79 -5.89 32.78 -0.65
CA THR A 79 -6.74 32.84 -1.86
C THR A 79 -5.90 32.68 -3.13
N LEU A 80 -4.74 33.35 -3.21
CA LEU A 80 -3.82 33.24 -4.34
C LEU A 80 -3.20 31.85 -4.44
N LEU A 81 -2.74 31.27 -3.33
CA LEU A 81 -2.17 29.93 -3.29
C LEU A 81 -3.19 28.89 -3.77
N CYS A 82 -4.43 28.94 -3.30
CA CYS A 82 -5.51 28.09 -3.80
C CYS A 82 -5.76 28.30 -5.30
N HIS A 83 -5.82 29.55 -5.77
CA HIS A 83 -6.03 29.89 -7.19
C HIS A 83 -4.93 29.33 -8.11
N TYR A 84 -3.67 29.40 -7.66
CA TYR A 84 -2.49 28.91 -8.38
C TYR A 84 -2.14 27.46 -8.04
N LYS A 85 -3.01 26.75 -7.32
CA LYS A 85 -2.84 25.34 -6.94
C LYS A 85 -1.51 25.09 -6.22
N TRP A 86 -1.14 25.97 -5.30
CA TRP A 86 0.07 25.88 -4.49
C TRP A 86 1.39 25.87 -5.29
N ASN A 87 1.36 26.36 -6.55
CA ASN A 87 2.56 26.59 -7.34
C ASN A 87 3.11 28.00 -7.08
N VAL A 88 3.96 28.10 -6.06
CA VAL A 88 4.56 29.38 -5.60
C VAL A 88 5.37 30.05 -6.71
N SER A 89 6.20 29.31 -7.44
CA SER A 89 7.02 29.87 -8.52
C SER A 89 6.16 30.53 -9.60
N LYS A 90 5.10 29.84 -10.05
CA LYS A 90 4.16 30.37 -11.03
C LYS A 90 3.39 31.59 -10.52
N LEU A 91 3.02 31.60 -9.23
CA LEU A 91 2.39 32.76 -8.60
C LEU A 91 3.35 33.95 -8.61
N HIS A 92 4.59 33.78 -8.16
CA HIS A 92 5.61 34.84 -8.16
C HIS A 92 5.87 35.37 -9.56
N ASP A 93 6.10 34.49 -10.55
CA ASP A 93 6.33 34.88 -11.95
C ASP A 93 5.18 35.75 -12.50
N LYS A 94 3.93 35.40 -12.16
CA LYS A 94 2.75 36.15 -12.61
C LYS A 94 2.54 37.43 -11.83
N TRP A 95 2.76 37.41 -10.53
CA TRP A 95 2.62 38.58 -9.66
C TRP A 95 3.58 39.70 -10.08
N PHE A 96 4.86 39.37 -10.23
CA PHE A 96 5.88 40.35 -10.62
C PHE A 96 5.77 40.78 -12.09
N ALA A 97 5.07 40.02 -12.94
CA ALA A 97 4.72 40.44 -14.29
C ALA A 97 3.52 41.41 -14.34
N GLY A 98 2.61 41.38 -13.35
CA GLY A 98 1.44 42.24 -13.34
C GLY A 98 0.48 41.97 -12.18
N GLU A 99 0.73 42.62 -11.04
CA GLU A 99 -0.05 42.50 -9.79
C GLU A 99 -1.55 42.72 -10.01
N GLU A 100 -1.95 43.83 -10.64
CA GLU A 100 -3.37 44.18 -10.81
C GLU A 100 -4.15 43.09 -11.56
N THR A 101 -3.51 42.48 -12.56
CA THR A 101 -4.11 41.38 -13.34
C THR A 101 -4.27 40.13 -12.49
N VAL A 102 -3.28 39.81 -11.64
CA VAL A 102 -3.36 38.67 -10.72
C VAL A 102 -4.47 38.88 -9.69
N ARG A 103 -4.53 40.07 -9.08
CA ARG A 103 -5.57 40.43 -8.12
C ARG A 103 -6.97 40.35 -8.73
N ALA A 104 -7.17 40.94 -9.91
CA ALA A 104 -8.46 40.87 -10.62
C ALA A 104 -8.88 39.42 -10.96
N ASN A 105 -7.96 38.60 -11.46
CA ASN A 105 -8.23 37.20 -11.81
C ASN A 105 -8.56 36.32 -10.59
N ALA A 106 -7.94 36.62 -9.45
CA ALA A 106 -8.21 35.94 -8.18
C ALA A 106 -9.45 36.50 -7.45
N GLY A 107 -10.09 37.56 -7.96
CA GLY A 107 -11.23 38.20 -7.31
C GLY A 107 -10.85 39.04 -6.09
N LEU A 108 -9.58 39.44 -5.97
CA LEU A 108 -9.07 40.25 -4.88
C LEU A 108 -9.20 41.73 -5.20
N PHE A 109 -10.35 42.30 -4.86
CA PHE A 109 -10.59 43.73 -5.02
C PHE A 109 -10.09 44.48 -3.78
N SER A 110 -9.35 45.56 -4.02
CA SER A 110 -9.15 46.59 -3.00
C SER A 110 -10.47 47.35 -2.86
N GLY A 111 -11.39 46.82 -2.07
CA GLY A 111 -12.59 47.56 -1.67
C GLY A 111 -12.17 48.85 -0.95
N PRO A 112 -12.97 49.93 -1.02
CA PRO A 112 -12.64 51.17 -0.33
C PRO A 112 -12.48 50.89 1.16
N ALA A 113 -11.30 51.18 1.71
CA ALA A 113 -11.14 51.33 3.15
C ALA A 113 -12.10 52.41 3.63
N THR A 114 -13.26 52.01 4.16
CA THR A 114 -14.01 52.79 5.15
C THR A 114 -14.44 54.22 4.73
N SER A 115 -14.62 54.53 3.44
CA SER A 115 -14.87 55.92 2.99
C SER A 115 -16.25 56.19 2.35
N CYS A 116 -17.23 55.28 2.43
CA CYS A 116 -18.58 55.54 1.87
C CYS A 116 -19.71 55.68 2.92
N TYR A 117 -19.39 55.84 4.20
CA TYR A 117 -20.38 56.06 5.27
C TYR A 117 -21.04 57.45 5.28
N SER A 118 -20.98 58.21 4.20
CA SER A 118 -21.57 59.56 4.13
C SER A 118 -23.05 59.60 3.74
N ASP A 119 -23.73 58.46 3.54
CA ASP A 119 -25.17 58.46 3.24
C ASP A 119 -25.93 57.37 4.01
N SER A 120 -26.25 57.68 5.28
CA SER A 120 -26.73 56.78 6.34
C SER A 120 -28.13 56.17 6.16
N ARG A 121 -28.64 56.03 4.93
CA ARG A 121 -30.03 55.57 4.68
C ARG A 121 -30.20 54.49 3.59
N ARG A 122 -29.14 54.02 2.91
CA ARG A 122 -29.29 53.10 1.75
C ARG A 122 -28.53 51.78 1.81
N GLN A 123 -27.76 51.48 2.85
CA GLN A 123 -26.89 50.28 2.89
C GLN A 123 -27.20 49.30 4.04
N THR A 124 -28.43 49.27 4.55
CA THR A 124 -28.87 48.32 5.59
C THR A 124 -29.69 47.14 5.05
N GLN A 125 -30.07 47.15 3.77
CA GLN A 125 -30.89 46.09 3.17
C GLN A 125 -30.03 44.95 2.61
N CYS A 126 -30.32 43.72 3.04
CA CYS A 126 -29.71 42.51 2.49
C CYS A 126 -30.25 42.20 1.08
N GLN A 127 -29.38 41.99 0.09
CA GLN A 127 -29.80 41.72 -1.29
C GLN A 127 -30.30 40.28 -1.57
N ILE A 128 -30.32 39.41 -0.55
CA ILE A 128 -30.85 38.03 -0.67
C ILE A 128 -32.22 37.92 0.00
N CYS A 129 -32.34 38.32 1.26
CA CYS A 129 -33.58 38.20 2.03
C CYS A 129 -34.43 39.47 2.02
N PHE A 130 -33.89 40.59 1.52
CA PHE A 130 -34.56 41.90 1.48
C PHE A 130 -35.02 42.42 2.85
N ASP A 131 -34.31 42.02 3.90
CA ASP A 131 -34.55 42.51 5.26
C ASP A 131 -33.86 43.86 5.47
N ASP A 132 -34.61 44.83 6.01
CA ASP A 132 -34.29 46.26 6.03
C ASP A 132 -33.91 46.77 7.43
N ASP A 133 -34.21 46.00 8.49
CA ASP A 133 -34.08 46.37 9.90
C ASP A 133 -32.80 45.78 10.55
N LEU A 134 -31.69 45.74 9.80
CA LEU A 134 -30.44 45.13 10.27
C LEU A 134 -29.51 46.15 10.94
N PRO A 135 -28.98 45.86 12.15
CA PRO A 135 -27.99 46.71 12.82
C PRO A 135 -26.73 46.91 11.98
N LEU A 136 -26.12 48.11 12.08
CA LEU A 136 -24.78 48.41 11.57
C LEU A 136 -23.75 47.46 12.23
N GLY A 137 -23.44 46.36 11.55
CA GLY A 137 -22.60 45.26 12.07
C GLY A 137 -23.05 43.88 11.60
N GLU A 138 -24.30 43.75 11.14
CA GLU A 138 -24.86 42.48 10.64
C GLU A 138 -24.84 42.36 9.11
N ILE A 139 -24.34 43.37 8.41
CA ILE A 139 -24.14 43.38 6.95
C ILE A 139 -22.65 43.22 6.65
N LEU A 140 -22.29 42.25 5.81
CA LEU A 140 -20.93 42.02 5.33
C LEU A 140 -20.86 42.04 3.81
N THR A 141 -19.69 42.35 3.28
CA THR A 141 -19.37 42.28 1.84
C THR A 141 -18.10 41.45 1.63
N ALA A 142 -17.94 40.88 0.44
CA ALA A 142 -16.71 40.20 0.00
C ALA A 142 -15.74 41.19 -0.68
N ASN A 143 -15.52 42.37 -0.07
CA ASN A 143 -14.73 43.46 -0.64
C ASN A 143 -15.25 43.97 -1.99
N CYS A 144 -16.57 43.88 -2.19
CA CYS A 144 -17.31 44.47 -3.31
C CYS A 144 -18.50 45.27 -2.77
N ASP A 145 -19.27 45.88 -3.67
CA ASP A 145 -20.41 46.74 -3.31
C ASP A 145 -21.72 45.97 -3.03
N HIS A 146 -21.65 44.65 -2.84
CA HIS A 146 -22.83 43.79 -2.63
C HIS A 146 -22.99 43.39 -1.15
N PRO A 147 -23.92 44.02 -0.40
CA PRO A 147 -24.18 43.73 1.00
C PRO A 147 -25.14 42.56 1.23
N TYR A 148 -24.78 41.68 2.16
CA TYR A 148 -25.66 40.62 2.64
C TYR A 148 -25.60 40.49 4.16
N CYS A 149 -26.71 40.07 4.75
CA CYS A 149 -26.76 39.84 6.19
C CYS A 149 -25.94 38.61 6.60
N LEU A 150 -25.53 38.56 7.87
CA LEU A 150 -24.79 37.44 8.46
C LEU A 150 -25.49 36.09 8.22
N THR A 151 -26.82 36.04 8.35
CA THR A 151 -27.59 34.81 8.17
C THR A 151 -27.53 34.30 6.73
N CYS A 152 -27.68 35.18 5.74
CA CYS A 152 -27.55 34.82 4.33
C CYS A 152 -26.13 34.37 3.99
N TRP A 153 -25.10 35.07 4.48
CA TRP A 153 -23.71 34.64 4.29
C TRP A 153 -23.42 33.27 4.91
N ARG A 154 -23.83 33.06 6.17
CA ARG A 154 -23.68 31.76 6.85
C ARG A 154 -24.33 30.66 6.04
N THR A 155 -25.56 30.87 5.60
CA THR A 155 -26.31 29.88 4.82
C THR A 155 -25.59 29.59 3.50
N TYR A 156 -25.18 30.63 2.77
CA TYR A 156 -24.47 30.50 1.51
C TYR A 156 -23.15 29.70 1.64
N VAL A 157 -22.33 30.05 2.64
CA VAL A 157 -21.04 29.38 2.88
C VAL A 157 -21.24 27.94 3.38
N ILE A 158 -22.17 27.70 4.31
CA ILE A 158 -22.48 26.35 4.82
C ILE A 158 -22.98 25.44 3.70
N THR A 159 -23.89 25.94 2.85
CA THR A 159 -24.38 25.21 1.67
C THR A 159 -23.23 24.93 0.72
N SER A 160 -22.32 25.88 0.48
CA SER A 160 -21.15 25.63 -0.37
C SER A 160 -20.21 24.56 0.22
N ILE A 161 -19.91 24.61 1.52
CA ILE A 161 -19.08 23.59 2.21
C ILE A 161 -19.72 22.20 2.13
N THR A 162 -21.04 22.12 2.22
CA THR A 162 -21.78 20.86 2.27
C THR A 162 -22.01 20.27 0.88
N ASP A 163 -22.45 21.09 -0.07
CA ASP A 163 -22.90 20.63 -1.39
C ASP A 163 -21.79 20.69 -2.45
N SER A 164 -20.99 21.77 -2.44
CA SER A 164 -19.90 21.96 -3.41
C SER A 164 -18.58 21.32 -2.95
N GLY A 165 -18.47 20.96 -1.67
CA GLY A 165 -17.28 20.37 -1.07
C GLY A 165 -16.03 21.27 -1.27
N PRO A 166 -14.93 20.76 -1.87
CA PRO A 166 -13.71 21.53 -2.10
C PRO A 166 -13.91 22.82 -2.92
N GLY A 167 -15.00 22.94 -3.68
CA GLY A 167 -15.33 24.15 -4.43
C GLY A 167 -15.49 25.40 -3.55
N CYS A 168 -15.77 25.23 -2.25
CA CYS A 168 -15.91 26.33 -1.29
C CYS A 168 -14.62 27.16 -1.11
N LEU A 169 -13.45 26.63 -1.47
CA LEU A 169 -12.18 27.36 -1.44
C LEU A 169 -12.06 28.42 -2.56
N SER A 170 -12.92 28.33 -3.56
CA SER A 170 -12.98 29.23 -4.72
C SER A 170 -14.28 30.04 -4.77
N LEU A 171 -14.95 30.16 -3.62
CA LEU A 171 -16.24 30.80 -3.49
C LEU A 171 -16.16 32.28 -3.85
N ARG A 172 -17.22 32.77 -4.51
CA ARG A 172 -17.35 34.16 -4.95
C ARG A 172 -18.51 34.84 -4.24
N CYS A 173 -18.61 36.15 -4.41
CA CYS A 173 -19.80 36.91 -4.04
C CYS A 173 -21.08 36.19 -4.51
N PRO A 174 -22.15 36.16 -3.69
CA PRO A 174 -23.44 35.61 -4.08
C PRO A 174 -24.05 36.23 -5.34
N ASP A 175 -23.65 37.46 -5.71
CA ASP A 175 -24.01 38.06 -6.99
C ASP A 175 -23.32 37.33 -8.16
N PRO A 176 -24.08 36.73 -9.12
CA PRO A 176 -23.51 35.92 -10.19
C PRO A 176 -22.56 36.65 -11.15
N ALA A 177 -22.69 37.97 -11.29
CA ALA A 177 -21.84 38.78 -12.15
C ALA A 177 -20.57 39.27 -11.43
N CYS A 178 -20.52 39.16 -10.09
CA CYS A 178 -19.42 39.65 -9.28
C CYS A 178 -18.32 38.59 -9.11
N PRO A 179 -17.09 38.86 -9.57
CA PRO A 179 -15.98 37.92 -9.44
C PRO A 179 -15.28 37.99 -8.07
N ALA A 180 -15.74 38.81 -7.13
CA ALA A 180 -15.07 39.03 -5.85
C ALA A 180 -14.98 37.74 -5.04
N ALA A 181 -13.78 37.40 -4.57
CA ALA A 181 -13.52 36.18 -3.83
C ALA A 181 -13.96 36.30 -2.37
N VAL A 182 -14.48 35.21 -1.83
CA VAL A 182 -14.78 35.08 -0.41
C VAL A 182 -13.52 34.58 0.29
N GLY A 183 -12.78 35.51 0.91
CA GLY A 183 -11.54 35.23 1.62
C GLY A 183 -11.73 34.54 2.98
N LEU A 184 -10.65 33.98 3.51
CA LEU A 184 -10.61 33.31 4.82
C LEU A 184 -11.00 34.25 5.97
N ASP A 185 -10.72 35.55 5.84
CA ASP A 185 -11.09 36.59 6.80
C ASP A 185 -12.62 36.73 6.94
N LEU A 186 -13.36 36.67 5.83
CA LEU A 186 -14.81 36.71 5.83
C LEU A 186 -15.37 35.42 6.44
N ILE A 187 -14.83 34.26 6.05
CA ILE A 187 -15.25 32.96 6.56
C ILE A 187 -15.07 32.87 8.09
N LYS A 188 -13.91 33.30 8.60
CA LYS A 188 -13.64 33.35 10.05
C LYS A 188 -14.61 34.28 10.80
N ARG A 189 -14.97 35.43 10.20
CA ARG A 189 -15.93 36.38 10.78
C ARG A 189 -17.36 35.84 10.87
N LEU A 190 -17.73 34.87 10.04
CA LEU A 190 -19.09 34.32 10.04
C LEU A 190 -19.36 33.40 11.23
N SER A 191 -18.33 32.85 11.90
CA SER A 191 -18.49 31.91 13.02
C SER A 191 -19.49 30.80 12.68
N LEU A 192 -19.12 29.95 11.72
CA LEU A 192 -20.01 28.93 11.16
C LEU A 192 -20.26 27.77 12.14
N GLY A 193 -19.43 27.66 13.18
CA GLY A 193 -19.47 26.61 14.18
C GLY A 193 -18.50 25.48 13.84
N ALA A 194 -18.02 24.80 14.88
CA ALA A 194 -16.88 23.88 14.81
C ALA A 194 -16.97 22.79 13.73
N VAL A 195 -18.17 22.29 13.43
CA VAL A 195 -18.38 21.24 12.41
C VAL A 195 -18.06 21.75 11.01
N TYR A 196 -18.54 22.95 10.64
CA TYR A 196 -18.35 23.50 9.31
C TYR A 196 -16.96 24.12 9.15
N GLU A 197 -16.44 24.74 10.21
CA GLU A 197 -15.08 25.26 10.27
C GLU A 197 -14.06 24.12 10.05
N LYS A 198 -14.18 23.01 10.79
CA LYS A 198 -13.31 21.84 10.60
C LYS A 198 -13.41 21.25 9.19
N ARG A 199 -14.60 21.24 8.58
CA ARG A 199 -14.76 20.77 7.19
C ARG A 199 -14.05 21.70 6.20
N TYR A 200 -14.20 23.01 6.36
CA TYR A 200 -13.53 23.99 5.52
C TYR A 200 -12.00 23.89 5.64
N GLU A 201 -11.48 23.81 6.86
CA GLU A 201 -10.05 23.58 7.14
C GLU A 201 -9.57 22.28 6.50
N GLY A 202 -10.33 21.20 6.62
CA GLY A 202 -10.05 19.94 5.95
C GLY A 202 -9.93 20.09 4.43
N TYR A 203 -10.85 20.82 3.77
CA TYR A 203 -10.72 21.09 2.34
C TYR A 203 -9.47 21.94 2.02
N LEU A 204 -9.16 22.94 2.84
CA LEU A 204 -7.98 23.78 2.66
C LEU A 204 -6.69 22.96 2.74
N VAL A 205 -6.54 22.12 3.77
CA VAL A 205 -5.39 21.19 3.90
C VAL A 205 -5.31 20.27 2.69
N ARG A 206 -6.46 19.73 2.25
CA ARG A 206 -6.53 18.87 1.07
C ARG A 206 -6.03 19.52 -0.21
N SER A 207 -6.34 20.80 -0.38
CA SER A 207 -5.94 21.58 -1.55
C SER A 207 -4.41 21.67 -1.72
N TYR A 208 -3.65 21.66 -0.62
CA TYR A 208 -2.18 21.70 -0.64
C TYR A 208 -1.60 20.51 -1.39
N VAL A 209 -1.99 19.31 -0.98
CA VAL A 209 -1.52 18.06 -1.60
C VAL A 209 -2.06 17.90 -3.02
N GLU A 210 -3.33 18.23 -3.25
CA GLU A 210 -3.94 18.15 -4.59
C GLU A 210 -3.30 19.14 -5.57
N GLY A 211 -2.90 20.32 -5.11
CA GLY A 211 -2.14 21.30 -5.88
C GLY A 211 -0.74 20.81 -6.24
N LYS A 212 -0.10 20.05 -5.34
CA LYS A 212 1.24 19.47 -5.50
C LYS A 212 1.25 18.00 -5.91
N ARG A 213 0.21 17.53 -6.62
CA ARG A 213 0.01 16.12 -7.02
C ARG A 213 1.17 15.46 -7.78
N GLU A 214 2.07 16.27 -8.34
CA GLU A 214 3.25 15.82 -9.09
C GLU A 214 4.39 15.35 -8.17
N THR A 215 4.37 15.74 -6.89
CA THR A 215 5.39 15.32 -5.90
C THR A 215 4.75 14.74 -4.64
N ILE A 216 3.50 15.08 -4.31
CA ILE A 216 2.80 14.62 -3.10
C ILE A 216 1.46 13.99 -3.48
N LYS A 217 1.13 12.81 -2.94
CA LYS A 217 -0.17 12.17 -3.16
C LYS A 217 -0.77 11.64 -1.86
N TRP A 218 -2.10 11.73 -1.74
CA TRP A 218 -2.82 11.14 -0.60
C TRP A 218 -2.65 9.63 -0.55
N CYS A 219 -2.60 9.08 0.67
CA CYS A 219 -2.76 7.64 0.88
C CYS A 219 -4.16 7.22 0.41
N PRO A 220 -4.33 6.16 -0.40
CA PRO A 220 -5.63 5.72 -0.88
C PRO A 220 -6.43 4.92 0.17
N ALA A 221 -5.86 4.65 1.35
CA ALA A 221 -6.54 3.89 2.39
C ALA A 221 -7.78 4.64 2.92
N PRO A 222 -8.94 3.98 3.01
CA PRO A 222 -10.14 4.60 3.57
C PRO A 222 -9.90 5.14 4.98
N GLY A 223 -10.26 6.40 5.22
CA GLY A 223 -10.10 7.06 6.53
C GLY A 223 -8.66 7.45 6.88
N CYS A 224 -7.68 7.30 5.99
CA CYS A 224 -6.32 7.76 6.22
C CYS A 224 -6.14 9.20 5.71
N GLU A 225 -5.60 10.06 6.56
CA GLU A 225 -5.34 11.48 6.29
C GLU A 225 -3.85 11.78 6.08
N ASN A 226 -3.03 10.75 5.85
CA ASN A 226 -1.62 10.91 5.53
C ASN A 226 -1.40 11.06 4.02
N ALA A 227 -0.35 11.77 3.64
CA ALA A 227 0.11 11.89 2.26
C ALA A 227 1.55 11.35 2.11
N VAL A 228 1.97 11.09 0.89
CA VAL A 228 3.33 10.63 0.56
C VAL A 228 3.95 11.57 -0.45
N GLU A 229 5.03 12.22 -0.04
CA GLU A 229 5.93 12.99 -0.88
C GLU A 229 6.98 12.07 -1.48
N PHE A 230 7.20 12.16 -2.80
CA PHE A 230 8.09 11.28 -3.53
C PHE A 230 9.14 12.10 -4.31
N GLU A 231 10.39 11.69 -4.19
CA GLU A 231 11.52 12.32 -4.86
C GLU A 231 11.70 11.75 -6.27
N LEU A 232 11.38 12.57 -7.27
CA LEU A 232 11.57 12.22 -8.68
C LEU A 232 13.06 12.33 -9.04
N GLY A 233 13.69 11.19 -9.35
CA GLY A 233 15.12 11.15 -9.73
C GLY A 233 15.91 9.92 -9.28
N GLY A 234 15.30 9.02 -8.49
CA GLY A 234 15.90 7.75 -8.08
C GLY A 234 15.52 6.53 -8.93
N VAL A 235 15.86 5.33 -8.45
CA VAL A 235 15.46 4.03 -9.04
C VAL A 235 13.93 3.97 -9.24
N ASP A 236 13.46 3.37 -10.34
CA ASP A 236 12.03 3.23 -10.74
C ASP A 236 11.18 2.33 -9.81
N VAL A 237 11.31 2.49 -8.49
CA VAL A 237 10.48 1.80 -7.50
C VAL A 237 9.48 2.77 -6.91
N TYR A 238 8.24 2.67 -7.41
CA TYR A 238 7.14 3.53 -6.99
C TYR A 238 6.32 2.98 -5.81
N ASP A 239 6.59 1.75 -5.36
CA ASP A 239 5.87 1.17 -4.23
C ASP A 239 6.27 1.88 -2.93
N VAL A 240 5.29 2.47 -2.25
CA VAL A 240 5.46 3.19 -0.99
C VAL A 240 4.59 2.57 0.10
N MET A 241 5.02 2.70 1.34
CA MET A 241 4.28 2.29 2.53
C MET A 241 3.95 3.51 3.39
N CYS A 242 2.67 3.71 3.65
CA CYS A 242 2.16 4.76 4.54
C CYS A 242 2.27 4.35 6.01
N LEU A 243 2.25 5.32 6.93
CA LEU A 243 2.20 5.10 8.39
C LEU A 243 0.97 4.29 8.83
N CYS A 244 -0.14 4.33 8.07
CA CYS A 244 -1.30 3.46 8.32
C CYS A 244 -1.09 2.01 7.85
N SER A 245 0.14 1.63 7.49
CA SER A 245 0.53 0.33 6.94
C SER A 245 -0.06 -0.01 5.56
N ASN A 246 -0.78 0.92 4.92
CA ASN A 246 -1.24 0.73 3.54
C ASN A 246 -0.07 0.89 2.57
N ALA A 247 0.15 -0.11 1.73
CA ALA A 247 1.17 -0.11 0.69
C ALA A 247 0.53 0.05 -0.70
N PHE A 248 0.98 1.07 -1.43
CA PHE A 248 0.43 1.41 -2.74
C PHE A 248 1.53 1.88 -3.70
N CYS A 249 1.26 1.79 -5.00
CA CYS A 249 2.14 2.37 -6.01
C CYS A 249 1.89 3.87 -6.10
N TRP A 250 2.88 4.68 -5.76
CA TRP A 250 2.80 6.13 -5.84
C TRP A 250 2.50 6.63 -7.26
N ASN A 251 2.96 5.93 -8.30
CA ASN A 251 2.73 6.34 -9.68
C ASN A 251 1.25 6.21 -10.09
N CYS A 252 0.65 5.01 -9.95
CA CYS A 252 -0.70 4.72 -10.44
C CYS A 252 -1.81 4.75 -9.37
N GLY A 253 -1.47 4.74 -8.08
CA GLY A 253 -2.41 4.74 -6.96
C GLY A 253 -2.99 3.37 -6.59
N GLU A 254 -2.69 2.32 -7.34
CA GLU A 254 -3.14 0.95 -7.07
C GLU A 254 -2.35 0.29 -5.92
N GLU A 255 -2.82 -0.86 -5.43
CA GLU A 255 -2.07 -1.68 -4.46
C GLU A 255 -0.63 -1.91 -4.94
N ALA A 256 0.34 -1.83 -4.01
CA ALA A 256 1.76 -2.03 -4.29
C ALA A 256 1.98 -3.30 -5.12
N HIS A 257 2.62 -3.15 -6.28
CA HIS A 257 2.57 -4.16 -7.34
C HIS A 257 3.92 -4.55 -7.92
N ARG A 258 5.03 -4.14 -7.29
CA ARG A 258 6.37 -4.69 -7.59
C ARG A 258 6.35 -6.22 -7.51
N PRO A 259 6.87 -6.95 -8.51
CA PRO A 259 7.75 -6.50 -9.61
C PRO A 259 7.06 -6.11 -10.93
N VAL A 260 5.74 -6.00 -10.96
CA VAL A 260 4.97 -5.79 -12.20
C VAL A 260 4.81 -4.30 -12.47
N ASP A 261 4.90 -3.89 -13.74
CA ASP A 261 4.75 -2.49 -14.14
C ASP A 261 3.29 -2.00 -14.11
N CYS A 262 3.09 -0.68 -13.96
CA CYS A 262 1.75 -0.09 -13.87
C CYS A 262 0.88 -0.37 -15.11
N LYS A 263 1.47 -0.52 -16.30
CA LYS A 263 0.71 -0.76 -17.54
C LYS A 263 0.11 -2.17 -17.53
N THR A 264 0.88 -3.17 -17.14
CA THR A 264 0.37 -4.55 -16.99
C THR A 264 -0.71 -4.62 -15.91
N VAL A 265 -0.53 -3.92 -14.80
CA VAL A 265 -1.55 -3.83 -13.72
C VAL A 265 -2.84 -3.19 -14.23
N ALA A 266 -2.77 -2.05 -14.92
CA ALA A 266 -3.94 -1.38 -15.47
C ALA A 266 -4.70 -2.28 -16.47
N GLN A 267 -3.98 -3.03 -17.31
CA GLN A 267 -4.60 -4.00 -18.23
C GLN A 267 -5.30 -5.13 -17.48
N TRP A 268 -4.69 -5.66 -16.42
CA TRP A 268 -5.29 -6.72 -15.61
C TRP A 268 -6.55 -6.25 -14.89
N ILE A 269 -6.51 -5.09 -14.21
CA ILE A 269 -7.65 -4.52 -13.50
C ILE A 269 -8.81 -4.24 -14.47
N LYS A 270 -8.52 -3.60 -15.61
CA LYS A 270 -9.53 -3.37 -16.65
C LYS A 270 -10.15 -4.67 -17.13
N LYS A 271 -9.35 -5.70 -17.38
CA LYS A 271 -9.86 -7.02 -17.80
C LYS A 271 -10.77 -7.62 -16.73
N ASN A 272 -10.37 -7.58 -15.47
CA ASN A 272 -11.18 -8.09 -14.36
C ASN A 272 -12.53 -7.35 -14.25
N SER A 273 -12.54 -6.03 -14.43
CA SER A 273 -13.80 -5.27 -14.42
C SER A 273 -14.74 -5.64 -15.58
N SER A 274 -14.20 -5.94 -16.77
CA SER A 274 -14.99 -6.31 -17.94
C SER A 274 -15.53 -7.74 -17.92
N GLU A 275 -14.94 -8.62 -17.10
CA GLU A 275 -15.25 -10.05 -17.01
C GLU A 275 -15.98 -10.39 -15.69
N SER A 276 -16.61 -9.40 -15.04
CA SER A 276 -17.19 -9.52 -13.70
C SER A 276 -18.25 -10.63 -13.56
N GLU A 277 -19.06 -10.85 -14.58
CA GLU A 277 -20.04 -11.95 -14.62
C GLU A 277 -19.35 -13.33 -14.69
N ASN A 278 -18.27 -13.45 -15.48
CA ASN A 278 -17.45 -14.66 -15.55
C ASN A 278 -16.72 -14.92 -14.22
N ILE A 279 -16.27 -13.86 -13.53
CA ILE A 279 -15.62 -13.93 -12.23
C ILE A 279 -16.55 -14.53 -11.16
N ASN A 280 -17.79 -14.05 -11.07
CA ASN A 280 -18.75 -14.53 -10.06
C ASN A 280 -19.06 -16.02 -10.25
N TRP A 281 -19.12 -16.48 -11.50
CA TRP A 281 -19.29 -17.91 -11.81
C TRP A 281 -18.06 -18.74 -11.42
N ILE A 282 -16.85 -18.20 -11.61
CA ILE A 282 -15.57 -18.86 -11.28
C ILE A 282 -15.35 -18.98 -9.76
N LEU A 283 -15.77 -17.98 -8.97
CA LEU A 283 -15.46 -17.87 -7.54
C LEU A 283 -16.42 -18.59 -6.59
N ALA A 284 -17.14 -19.62 -7.03
CA ALA A 284 -18.01 -20.40 -6.14
C ALA A 284 -17.28 -20.74 -4.81
N PHE A 285 -17.87 -20.31 -3.68
CA PHE A 285 -17.19 -20.24 -2.38
C PHE A 285 -16.73 -21.60 -1.80
N SER A 286 -17.24 -22.70 -2.36
CA SER A 286 -16.87 -24.06 -1.99
C SER A 286 -16.39 -24.86 -3.20
N LYS A 287 -15.37 -25.69 -2.99
CA LYS A 287 -14.89 -26.68 -3.97
C LYS A 287 -15.13 -28.09 -3.42
N PRO A 288 -15.52 -29.07 -4.25
CA PRO A 288 -15.71 -30.44 -3.78
C PRO A 288 -14.36 -31.13 -3.54
N CYS A 289 -14.24 -31.88 -2.44
CA CYS A 289 -13.08 -32.73 -2.17
C CYS A 289 -12.82 -33.67 -3.35
N PRO A 290 -11.59 -33.76 -3.89
CA PRO A 290 -11.29 -34.62 -5.03
C PRO A 290 -11.56 -36.10 -4.77
N MET A 291 -11.43 -36.57 -3.52
CA MET A 291 -11.67 -37.96 -3.12
C MET A 291 -13.13 -38.25 -2.74
N CYS A 292 -13.71 -37.52 -1.78
CA CYS A 292 -15.04 -37.84 -1.24
C CYS A 292 -16.18 -36.95 -1.76
N LYS A 293 -15.86 -35.96 -2.61
CA LYS A 293 -16.79 -34.98 -3.20
C LYS A 293 -17.55 -34.08 -2.22
N ARG A 294 -17.30 -34.18 -0.91
CA ARG A 294 -17.85 -33.27 0.10
C ARG A 294 -17.47 -31.82 -0.23
N PRO A 295 -18.39 -30.85 -0.19
CA PRO A 295 -18.06 -29.45 -0.37
C PRO A 295 -17.13 -28.97 0.77
N ILE A 296 -16.06 -28.27 0.42
CA ILE A 296 -15.08 -27.70 1.35
C ILE A 296 -15.01 -26.20 1.07
N GLU A 297 -15.07 -25.41 2.14
CA GLU A 297 -14.82 -23.97 2.12
C GLU A 297 -13.39 -23.68 2.58
N LYS A 298 -12.72 -22.73 1.92
CA LYS A 298 -11.38 -22.31 2.33
C LYS A 298 -11.45 -21.40 3.55
N ASN A 299 -11.04 -21.91 4.71
CA ASN A 299 -11.03 -21.20 6.01
C ASN A 299 -9.62 -20.84 6.52
N GLN A 300 -8.57 -21.25 5.80
CA GLN A 300 -7.15 -21.04 6.12
C GLN A 300 -6.42 -20.34 4.97
N GLY A 301 -5.27 -19.73 5.29
CA GLY A 301 -4.42 -18.99 4.37
C GLY A 301 -3.60 -19.89 3.44
N CYS A 302 -3.13 -21.04 3.93
CA CYS A 302 -2.36 -22.00 3.14
C CYS A 302 -3.21 -22.68 2.03
N SER A 303 -2.57 -23.00 0.90
CA SER A 303 -3.21 -23.74 -0.20
C SER A 303 -3.19 -25.27 0.02
N HIS A 304 -2.43 -25.74 1.01
CA HIS A 304 -2.45 -27.12 1.48
C HIS A 304 -3.72 -27.39 2.30
N MET A 305 -4.65 -28.16 1.75
CA MET A 305 -5.91 -28.48 2.40
C MET A 305 -5.96 -29.94 2.84
N THR A 306 -6.45 -30.19 4.05
CA THR A 306 -6.77 -31.54 4.55
C THR A 306 -8.28 -31.68 4.69
N CYS A 307 -8.88 -32.64 3.99
CA CYS A 307 -10.31 -32.91 4.12
C CYS A 307 -10.65 -33.41 5.53
N GLY A 308 -11.72 -32.90 6.12
CA GLY A 308 -12.17 -33.33 7.45
C GLY A 308 -12.47 -34.84 7.55
N ALA A 309 -12.50 -35.35 8.78
CA ALA A 309 -12.81 -36.75 9.06
C ALA A 309 -14.20 -37.14 8.48
N PRO A 310 -14.36 -38.39 8.01
CA PRO A 310 -13.39 -39.48 8.02
C PRO A 310 -12.39 -39.50 6.85
N CYS A 311 -12.44 -38.53 5.92
CA CYS A 311 -11.71 -38.63 4.65
C CYS A 311 -10.21 -38.35 4.76
N ARG A 312 -9.79 -37.31 5.51
CA ARG A 312 -8.37 -36.95 5.76
C ARG A 312 -7.48 -36.81 4.52
N TYR A 313 -8.05 -36.67 3.33
CA TYR A 313 -7.28 -36.53 2.10
C TYR A 313 -6.64 -35.14 2.00
N GLU A 314 -5.37 -35.10 1.61
CA GLU A 314 -4.57 -33.88 1.46
C GLU A 314 -4.45 -33.49 -0.01
N PHE A 315 -4.79 -32.24 -0.34
CA PHE A 315 -4.82 -31.77 -1.71
C PHE A 315 -4.52 -30.27 -1.81
N CYS A 316 -4.15 -29.83 -3.01
CA CYS A 316 -3.96 -28.42 -3.32
C CYS A 316 -5.29 -27.73 -3.64
N TRP A 317 -5.61 -26.63 -2.95
CA TRP A 317 -6.85 -25.87 -3.16
C TRP A 317 -7.01 -25.34 -4.60
N LEU A 318 -5.89 -24.99 -5.25
CA LEU A 318 -5.89 -24.39 -6.59
C LEU A 318 -6.19 -25.41 -7.68
N CYS A 319 -5.44 -26.52 -7.70
CA CYS A 319 -5.51 -27.51 -8.79
C CYS A 319 -6.32 -28.77 -8.43
N LEU A 320 -6.71 -28.94 -7.16
CA LEU A 320 -7.36 -30.15 -6.62
C LEU A 320 -6.54 -31.43 -6.76
N GLY A 321 -5.24 -31.30 -7.05
CA GLY A 321 -4.29 -32.41 -7.14
C GLY A 321 -3.85 -32.91 -5.77
N ASP A 322 -3.39 -34.16 -5.74
CA ASP A 322 -2.81 -34.82 -4.57
C ASP A 322 -1.63 -34.04 -4.00
N TRP A 323 -1.64 -33.75 -2.69
CA TRP A 323 -0.59 -32.91 -2.10
C TRP A 323 0.78 -33.61 -2.05
N ARG A 324 0.79 -34.93 -1.82
CA ARG A 324 2.05 -35.70 -1.66
C ARG A 324 2.88 -35.77 -2.93
N SER A 325 2.21 -35.81 -4.08
CA SER A 325 2.83 -35.80 -5.40
C SER A 325 2.76 -34.42 -6.08
N HIS A 326 2.39 -33.38 -5.34
CA HIS A 326 2.20 -32.03 -5.89
C HIS A 326 3.54 -31.38 -6.23
N GLY A 327 3.80 -31.21 -7.53
CA GLY A 327 4.86 -30.34 -8.05
C GLY A 327 4.35 -28.92 -8.38
N SER A 328 4.94 -28.27 -9.37
CA SER A 328 4.47 -26.93 -9.78
C SER A 328 3.11 -27.01 -10.50
N CYS A 329 2.06 -26.41 -9.93
CA CYS A 329 0.72 -26.31 -10.55
C CYS A 329 0.40 -24.93 -11.13
N ASN A 330 1.39 -24.04 -11.17
CA ASN A 330 1.29 -22.66 -11.65
C ASN A 330 1.20 -22.56 -13.19
N ARG A 331 1.79 -23.50 -13.93
CA ARG A 331 1.76 -23.54 -15.41
C ARG A 331 0.34 -23.79 -15.95
N PHE A 332 -0.09 -22.95 -16.88
CA PHE A 332 -1.32 -23.21 -17.65
C PHE A 332 -1.07 -24.25 -18.74
N GLN A 333 -1.71 -25.42 -18.62
CA GLN A 333 -1.71 -26.45 -19.64
C GLN A 333 -3.05 -26.41 -20.39
N GLY A 334 -3.09 -25.70 -21.52
CA GLY A 334 -4.25 -25.78 -22.42
C GLY A 334 -4.43 -27.20 -22.95
N ARG A 335 -5.68 -27.66 -23.16
CA ARG A 335 -5.92 -28.96 -23.82
C ARG A 335 -5.15 -29.00 -25.15
N LYS A 336 -4.44 -30.11 -25.40
CA LYS A 336 -3.77 -30.35 -26.68
C LYS A 336 -4.84 -30.32 -27.77
N GLN A 337 -4.63 -29.49 -28.79
CA GLN A 337 -5.54 -29.37 -29.92
C GLN A 337 -5.35 -30.55 -30.84
N ASP A 338 -6.41 -31.30 -31.10
CA ASP A 338 -6.49 -32.10 -32.32
C ASP A 338 -6.68 -31.08 -33.45
N GLY A 339 -5.69 -30.93 -34.31
CA GLY A 339 -5.64 -29.87 -35.33
C GLY A 339 -6.67 -30.01 -36.47
N ASN A 340 -7.76 -30.74 -36.25
CA ASN A 340 -8.81 -30.99 -37.22
C ASN A 340 -10.00 -30.06 -36.92
N TRP A 341 -10.05 -28.92 -37.61
CA TRP A 341 -11.14 -27.96 -37.52
C TRP A 341 -12.06 -28.13 -38.73
N GLU A 342 -13.34 -28.39 -38.52
CA GLU A 342 -14.27 -28.62 -39.63
C GLU A 342 -14.67 -27.30 -40.31
N ASN A 343 -14.63 -26.17 -39.58
CA ASN A 343 -14.90 -24.82 -40.13
C ASN A 343 -14.33 -23.68 -39.26
N GLU A 344 -14.40 -22.45 -39.79
CA GLU A 344 -13.88 -21.24 -39.15
C GLU A 344 -14.64 -20.85 -37.87
N ASP A 345 -15.93 -21.17 -37.77
CA ASP A 345 -16.73 -20.87 -36.58
C ASP A 345 -16.37 -21.79 -35.41
N GLU A 346 -16.11 -23.07 -35.67
CA GLU A 346 -15.58 -24.02 -34.68
C GLU A 346 -14.20 -23.58 -34.18
N ARG A 347 -13.32 -23.14 -35.09
CA ARG A 347 -12.02 -22.56 -34.74
C ARG A 347 -12.19 -21.34 -33.83
N ARG A 348 -13.12 -20.44 -34.14
CA ARG A 348 -13.42 -19.25 -33.32
C ARG A 348 -13.94 -19.61 -31.93
N ARG A 349 -14.85 -20.60 -31.83
CA ARG A 349 -15.39 -21.08 -30.54
C ARG A 349 -14.31 -21.70 -29.68
N GLU A 350 -13.46 -22.56 -30.24
CA GLU A 350 -12.41 -23.21 -29.46
C GLU A 350 -11.32 -22.21 -29.03
N MET A 351 -10.97 -21.23 -29.87
CA MET A 351 -10.09 -20.12 -29.47
C MET A 351 -10.70 -19.30 -28.32
N ALA A 352 -12.00 -18.98 -28.38
CA ALA A 352 -12.68 -18.27 -27.31
C ALA A 352 -12.66 -19.07 -25.99
N LYS A 353 -12.96 -20.37 -26.06
CA LYS A 353 -12.92 -21.28 -24.90
C LYS A 353 -11.53 -21.37 -24.29
N LYS A 354 -10.48 -21.51 -25.11
CA LYS A 354 -9.08 -21.52 -24.64
C LYS A 354 -8.71 -20.20 -23.96
N SER A 355 -9.16 -19.08 -24.51
CA SER A 355 -8.94 -17.74 -23.93
C SER A 355 -9.60 -17.60 -22.56
N ILE A 356 -10.86 -18.05 -22.43
CA ILE A 356 -11.59 -18.07 -21.15
C ILE A 356 -10.88 -18.96 -20.13
N GLN A 357 -10.52 -20.19 -20.50
CA GLN A 357 -9.81 -21.12 -19.61
C GLN A 357 -8.47 -20.55 -19.14
N ARG A 358 -7.71 -19.92 -20.05
CA ARG A 358 -6.47 -19.22 -19.73
C ARG A 358 -6.74 -18.12 -18.71
N TYR A 359 -7.71 -17.25 -18.97
CA TYR A 359 -8.09 -16.19 -18.04
C TYR A 359 -8.49 -16.74 -16.66
N THR A 360 -9.38 -17.74 -16.61
CA THR A 360 -9.80 -18.41 -15.37
C THR A 360 -8.61 -18.93 -14.57
N HIS A 361 -7.65 -19.61 -15.22
CA HIS A 361 -6.47 -20.16 -14.57
C HIS A 361 -5.64 -19.10 -13.83
N TYR A 362 -5.37 -17.97 -14.50
CA TYR A 362 -4.59 -16.89 -13.92
C TYR A 362 -5.40 -16.09 -12.90
N TYR A 363 -6.68 -15.86 -13.16
CA TYR A 363 -7.58 -15.14 -12.26
C TYR A 363 -7.78 -15.86 -10.92
N GLU A 364 -8.07 -17.16 -10.93
CA GLU A 364 -8.24 -17.93 -9.70
C GLU A 364 -7.01 -17.87 -8.79
N ARG A 365 -5.81 -17.89 -9.37
CA ARG A 365 -4.54 -17.85 -8.62
C ARG A 365 -4.21 -16.44 -8.12
N TRP A 366 -4.50 -15.41 -8.92
CA TRP A 366 -4.43 -14.02 -8.49
C TRP A 366 -5.38 -13.75 -7.30
N ALA A 367 -6.65 -14.16 -7.42
CA ALA A 367 -7.66 -13.97 -6.40
C ALA A 367 -7.37 -14.80 -5.14
N SER A 368 -6.93 -16.05 -5.29
CA SER A 368 -6.56 -16.90 -4.16
C SER A 368 -5.37 -16.33 -3.38
N ASN A 369 -4.33 -15.81 -4.05
CA ASN A 369 -3.22 -15.17 -3.35
C ASN A 369 -3.65 -13.88 -2.65
N HIS A 370 -4.56 -13.09 -3.23
CA HIS A 370 -5.14 -11.94 -2.56
C HIS A 370 -5.89 -12.33 -1.28
N LYS A 371 -6.79 -13.34 -1.35
CA LYS A 371 -7.53 -13.83 -0.19
C LYS A 371 -6.61 -14.43 0.88
N SER A 372 -5.62 -15.22 0.47
CA SER A 372 -4.61 -15.78 1.38
C SER A 372 -3.75 -14.70 2.04
N ARG A 373 -3.48 -13.57 1.35
CA ARG A 373 -2.81 -12.41 1.94
C ARG A 373 -3.66 -11.76 3.03
N GLN A 374 -4.94 -11.51 2.75
CA GLN A 374 -5.87 -10.94 3.74
C GLN A 374 -5.92 -11.80 5.00
N ARG A 375 -6.01 -13.12 4.83
CA ARG A 375 -6.00 -14.05 5.96
C ARG A 375 -4.69 -14.00 6.74
N ALA A 376 -3.54 -13.99 6.05
CA ALA A 376 -2.24 -13.87 6.70
C ALA A 376 -2.07 -12.55 7.47
N ILE A 377 -2.69 -11.44 7.01
CA ILE A 377 -2.71 -10.16 7.76
C ILE A 377 -3.54 -10.30 9.04
N GLU A 378 -4.72 -10.92 8.97
CA GLU A 378 -5.55 -11.20 10.15
C GLU A 378 -4.78 -12.06 11.17
N ASP A 379 -4.11 -13.11 10.71
CA ASP A 379 -3.40 -14.03 11.58
C ASP A 379 -2.09 -13.41 12.12
N LEU A 380 -1.38 -12.58 11.35
CA LEU A 380 -0.28 -11.74 11.85
C LEU A 380 -0.76 -10.82 12.99
N ASN A 381 -1.92 -10.17 12.83
CA ASN A 381 -2.48 -9.28 13.85
C ASN A 381 -2.88 -10.05 15.12
N LYS A 382 -3.48 -11.24 14.99
CA LYS A 382 -3.76 -12.12 16.14
C LYS A 382 -2.47 -12.60 16.81
N MET A 383 -1.45 -12.94 16.03
CA MET A 383 -0.15 -13.32 16.55
C MET A 383 0.45 -12.18 17.37
N LYS A 384 0.50 -10.96 16.82
CA LYS A 384 1.05 -9.78 17.48
C LYS A 384 0.30 -9.40 18.77
N THR A 385 -1.02 -9.50 18.77
CA THR A 385 -1.85 -9.00 19.90
C THR A 385 -2.15 -10.05 20.96
N THR A 386 -2.19 -11.34 20.60
CA THR A 386 -2.71 -12.40 21.48
C THR A 386 -1.71 -13.54 21.66
N TYR A 387 -1.29 -14.19 20.57
CA TYR A 387 -0.53 -15.44 20.69
C TYR A 387 0.94 -15.27 21.07
N LEU A 388 1.57 -14.15 20.71
CA LEU A 388 2.97 -13.89 21.07
C LEU A 388 3.15 -13.82 22.60
N LYS A 389 2.25 -13.12 23.28
CA LYS A 389 2.23 -13.04 24.75
C LYS A 389 1.99 -14.41 25.40
N GLN A 390 1.02 -15.18 24.88
CA GLN A 390 0.75 -16.54 25.37
C GLN A 390 1.98 -17.47 25.22
N LEU A 391 2.70 -17.37 24.10
CA LEU A 391 3.92 -18.14 23.88
C LEU A 391 5.06 -17.68 24.79
N SER A 392 5.23 -16.37 24.98
CA SER A 392 6.19 -15.78 25.92
C SER A 392 5.96 -16.32 27.34
N ASP A 393 4.71 -16.34 27.81
CA ASP A 393 4.35 -16.82 29.14
C ASP A 393 4.56 -18.34 29.30
N LYS A 394 4.28 -19.13 28.25
CA LYS A 394 4.47 -20.59 28.24
C LYS A 394 5.95 -20.99 28.20
N LEU A 395 6.73 -20.35 27.33
CA LEU A 395 8.14 -20.67 27.09
C LEU A 395 9.08 -20.00 28.09
N LYS A 396 8.58 -19.03 28.87
CA LYS A 396 9.39 -18.21 29.80
C LYS A 396 10.52 -17.44 29.09
N GLU A 397 10.28 -17.07 27.84
CA GLU A 397 11.19 -16.24 27.03
C GLU A 397 10.52 -14.90 26.73
N PRO A 398 11.27 -13.77 26.68
CA PRO A 398 10.70 -12.47 26.35
C PRO A 398 10.18 -12.41 24.91
N GLU A 399 9.13 -11.62 24.66
CA GLU A 399 8.52 -11.46 23.32
C GLU A 399 9.53 -11.07 22.23
N THR A 400 10.61 -10.36 22.58
CA THR A 400 11.69 -10.00 21.66
C THR A 400 12.40 -11.21 21.06
N GLN A 401 12.54 -12.31 21.81
CA GLN A 401 13.12 -13.58 21.32
C GLN A 401 12.16 -14.39 20.43
N LEU A 402 10.90 -13.96 20.34
CA LEU A 402 9.85 -14.56 19.51
C LEU A 402 9.55 -13.74 18.23
N SER A 403 10.26 -12.63 18.01
CA SER A 403 10.14 -11.75 16.85
C SER A 403 10.26 -12.48 15.50
N PHE A 404 11.04 -13.56 15.43
CA PHE A 404 11.17 -14.41 14.23
C PHE A 404 9.83 -14.95 13.70
N ILE A 405 8.83 -15.12 14.58
CA ILE A 405 7.48 -15.55 14.17
C ILE A 405 6.76 -14.41 13.43
N LEU A 406 6.88 -13.18 13.92
CA LEU A 406 6.31 -12.01 13.26
C LEU A 406 6.99 -11.75 11.91
N GLU A 407 8.31 -11.93 11.84
CA GLU A 407 9.07 -11.84 10.59
C GLU A 407 8.60 -12.87 9.56
N ALA A 408 8.35 -14.11 9.98
CA ALA A 408 7.82 -15.16 9.11
C ALA A 408 6.45 -14.78 8.53
N TRP A 409 5.54 -14.28 9.38
CA TRP A 409 4.21 -13.82 8.94
C TRP A 409 4.27 -12.60 8.02
N GLN A 410 5.13 -11.63 8.30
CA GLN A 410 5.36 -10.49 7.41
C GLN A 410 5.91 -10.95 6.05
N GLN A 411 6.85 -11.90 6.04
CA GLN A 411 7.38 -12.50 4.82
C GLN A 411 6.26 -13.20 4.04
N ILE A 412 5.38 -13.95 4.70
CA ILE A 412 4.22 -14.60 4.06
C ILE A 412 3.31 -13.54 3.41
N VAL A 413 2.96 -12.47 4.12
CA VAL A 413 2.09 -11.38 3.61
C VAL A 413 2.68 -10.76 2.34
N GLU A 414 3.98 -10.45 2.34
CA GLU A 414 4.65 -9.86 1.18
C GLU A 414 4.81 -10.84 0.02
N CYS A 415 5.17 -12.09 0.29
CA CYS A 415 5.25 -13.14 -0.72
C CYS A 415 3.90 -13.38 -1.41
N ARG A 416 2.78 -13.35 -0.67
CA ARG A 416 1.43 -13.45 -1.26
C ARG A 416 1.11 -12.27 -2.17
N ARG A 417 1.52 -11.04 -1.80
CA ARG A 417 1.39 -9.85 -2.64
C ARG A 417 2.16 -10.00 -3.96
N VAL A 418 3.42 -10.44 -3.88
CA VAL A 418 4.26 -10.65 -5.07
C VAL A 418 3.66 -11.75 -5.96
N LEU A 419 3.27 -12.90 -5.41
CA LEU A 419 2.67 -13.98 -6.20
C LEU A 419 1.39 -13.54 -6.90
N LYS A 420 0.50 -12.82 -6.19
CA LYS A 420 -0.71 -12.23 -6.78
C LYS A 420 -0.35 -11.51 -8.09
N TRP A 421 0.61 -10.58 -8.05
CA TRP A 421 0.98 -9.81 -9.23
C TRP A 421 1.75 -10.62 -10.28
N THR A 422 2.56 -11.61 -9.89
CA THR A 422 3.23 -12.50 -10.86
C THR A 422 2.24 -13.25 -11.75
N TYR A 423 1.03 -13.57 -11.27
CA TYR A 423 -0.01 -14.17 -12.12
C TYR A 423 -0.58 -13.20 -13.16
N ALA A 424 -0.70 -11.91 -12.83
CA ALA A 424 -1.04 -10.89 -13.83
C ALA A 424 0.07 -10.76 -14.89
N TYR A 425 1.33 -10.75 -14.45
CA TYR A 425 2.49 -10.77 -15.35
C TYR A 425 2.49 -11.99 -16.27
N GLY A 426 2.34 -13.19 -15.73
CA GLY A 426 2.33 -14.44 -16.49
C GLY A 426 1.20 -14.51 -17.53
N TYR A 427 0.04 -13.89 -17.25
CA TYR A 427 -1.04 -13.79 -18.23
C TYR A 427 -0.68 -12.92 -19.44
N TYR A 428 0.07 -11.84 -19.24
CA TYR A 428 0.47 -10.91 -20.31
C TYR A 428 1.84 -11.22 -20.92
N LEU A 429 2.58 -12.20 -20.39
CA LEU A 429 3.83 -12.68 -20.98
C LEU A 429 3.58 -13.28 -22.37
N ASP A 430 4.35 -12.86 -23.36
CA ASP A 430 4.16 -13.27 -24.76
C ASP A 430 4.34 -14.80 -24.92
N GLU A 431 3.34 -15.46 -25.51
CA GLU A 431 3.35 -16.90 -25.73
C GLU A 431 4.48 -17.35 -26.67
N LYS A 432 5.01 -16.45 -27.50
CA LYS A 432 6.13 -16.71 -28.42
C LYS A 432 7.47 -16.77 -27.70
N GLU A 433 7.60 -16.14 -26.54
CA GLU A 433 8.85 -16.12 -25.75
C GLU A 433 8.98 -17.38 -24.88
N HIS A 434 9.01 -18.55 -25.51
CA HIS A 434 8.95 -19.85 -24.83
C HIS A 434 9.99 -20.04 -23.71
N ALA A 435 11.23 -19.60 -23.94
CA ALA A 435 12.30 -19.79 -22.98
C ALA A 435 12.16 -18.84 -21.76
N LYS A 436 11.70 -17.59 -21.96
CA LYS A 436 11.35 -16.68 -20.85
C LYS A 436 10.19 -17.22 -20.04
N ARG A 437 9.15 -17.73 -20.71
CA ARG A 437 8.01 -18.36 -20.03
C ARG A 437 8.42 -19.58 -19.20
N GLN A 438 9.30 -20.43 -19.73
CA GLN A 438 9.81 -21.58 -18.98
C GLN A 438 10.59 -21.16 -17.74
N LEU A 439 11.49 -20.17 -17.86
CA LEU A 439 12.23 -19.63 -16.71
C LEU A 439 11.27 -19.02 -15.68
N PHE A 440 10.34 -18.17 -16.13
CA PHE A 440 9.33 -17.55 -15.27
C PHE A 440 8.50 -18.59 -14.51
N GLU A 441 7.94 -19.59 -15.20
CA GLU A 441 7.13 -20.63 -14.58
C GLU A 441 7.93 -21.47 -13.59
N TYR A 442 9.21 -21.73 -13.87
CA TYR A 442 10.10 -22.42 -12.95
C TYR A 442 10.35 -21.60 -11.69
N SER A 443 10.81 -20.36 -11.83
CA SER A 443 11.10 -19.46 -10.70
C SER A 443 9.84 -19.16 -9.86
N GLN A 444 8.69 -18.96 -10.50
CA GLN A 444 7.41 -18.79 -9.81
C GLN A 444 7.01 -20.05 -9.05
N GLY A 445 7.21 -21.23 -9.63
CA GLY A 445 6.89 -22.51 -9.00
C GLY A 445 7.73 -22.78 -7.76
N GLU A 446 9.03 -22.51 -7.80
CA GLU A 446 9.93 -22.64 -6.65
C GLU A 446 9.54 -21.66 -5.52
N ALA A 447 9.24 -20.41 -5.87
CA ALA A 447 8.78 -19.40 -4.91
C ALA A 447 7.43 -19.79 -4.25
N GLU A 448 6.47 -20.29 -5.03
CA GLU A 448 5.19 -20.75 -4.51
C GLU A 448 5.34 -21.96 -3.58
N ALA A 449 6.15 -22.96 -3.95
CA ALA A 449 6.41 -24.12 -3.11
C ALA A 449 7.14 -23.73 -1.80
N GLY A 450 8.11 -22.82 -1.87
CA GLY A 450 8.76 -22.23 -0.68
C GLY A 450 7.75 -21.56 0.25
N LEU A 451 6.89 -20.70 -0.31
CA LEU A 451 5.87 -19.97 0.45
C LEU A 451 4.86 -20.90 1.12
N GLU A 452 4.37 -21.93 0.43
CA GLU A 452 3.38 -22.83 1.04
C GLU A 452 3.97 -23.64 2.20
N ARG A 453 5.26 -24.01 2.15
CA ARG A 453 5.95 -24.65 3.28
C ARG A 453 6.08 -23.69 4.48
N LEU A 454 6.52 -22.46 4.23
CA LEU A 454 6.63 -21.43 5.26
C LEU A 454 5.26 -21.15 5.90
N HIS A 455 4.24 -20.94 5.08
CA HIS A 455 2.88 -20.65 5.54
C HIS A 455 2.30 -21.83 6.33
N HIS A 456 2.48 -23.06 5.87
CA HIS A 456 2.05 -24.24 6.61
C HIS A 456 2.71 -24.34 8.00
N CYS A 457 4.03 -24.11 8.07
CA CYS A 457 4.77 -24.14 9.33
C CYS A 457 4.27 -23.04 10.30
N ALA A 458 4.05 -21.82 9.81
CA ALA A 458 3.57 -20.70 10.61
C ALA A 458 2.09 -20.84 11.04
N GLU A 459 1.21 -21.37 10.17
CA GLU A 459 -0.23 -21.45 10.43
C GLU A 459 -0.61 -22.71 11.22
N ARG A 460 -0.06 -23.87 10.84
CA ARG A 460 -0.47 -25.17 11.41
C ARG A 460 0.49 -25.70 12.44
N GLU A 461 1.77 -25.85 12.10
CA GLU A 461 2.74 -26.44 13.05
C GLU A 461 2.86 -25.60 14.32
N LEU A 462 2.91 -24.26 14.20
CA LEU A 462 2.91 -23.37 15.37
C LEU A 462 1.65 -23.55 16.25
N SER A 463 0.49 -23.54 15.61
CA SER A 463 -0.81 -23.62 16.28
C SER A 463 -1.01 -24.95 16.98
N GLU A 464 -0.81 -26.05 16.25
CA GLU A 464 -1.05 -27.41 16.71
C GLU A 464 -0.01 -27.84 17.76
N ASN A 465 1.25 -27.42 17.62
CA ASN A 465 2.34 -27.91 18.48
C ASN A 465 2.72 -26.96 19.63
N PHE A 466 2.21 -25.74 19.70
CA PHE A 466 2.63 -24.82 20.78
C PHE A 466 1.47 -23.98 21.35
N ILE A 467 0.51 -23.57 20.53
CA ILE A 467 -0.60 -22.74 20.99
C ILE A 467 -1.69 -23.60 21.64
N PHE A 468 -2.13 -24.67 20.97
CA PHE A 468 -3.30 -25.47 21.37
C PHE A 468 -2.97 -26.78 22.13
N ILE A 469 -1.73 -26.99 22.58
CA ILE A 469 -1.39 -28.16 23.41
C ILE A 469 -1.97 -28.01 24.83
N ALA A 470 -2.43 -29.13 25.41
CA ALA A 470 -2.78 -29.29 26.82
C ALA A 470 -1.58 -29.04 27.77
N GLU A 471 -1.83 -28.67 29.03
CA GLU A 471 -0.84 -28.11 29.96
C GLU A 471 0.37 -29.01 30.31
N ASP A 472 0.34 -30.31 29.97
CA ASP A 472 1.28 -31.33 30.48
C ASP A 472 2.50 -31.65 29.57
N HIS A 473 2.75 -30.90 28.49
CA HIS A 473 3.88 -31.18 27.57
C HIS A 473 5.02 -30.16 27.71
N GLU A 474 6.23 -30.60 28.09
CA GLU A 474 7.42 -29.74 28.14
C GLU A 474 7.93 -29.39 26.71
N PRO A 475 7.88 -28.13 26.24
CA PRO A 475 8.11 -27.81 24.82
C PRO A 475 9.57 -27.48 24.44
N GLY A 476 10.49 -27.38 25.40
CA GLY A 476 11.75 -26.62 25.22
C GLY A 476 12.68 -27.12 24.11
N ALA A 477 12.84 -28.44 23.93
CA ALA A 477 13.72 -28.99 22.90
C ALA A 477 13.08 -28.95 21.50
N ASP A 478 11.78 -29.21 21.41
CA ASP A 478 11.00 -29.18 20.17
C ASP A 478 10.84 -27.74 19.64
N PHE A 479 10.75 -26.75 20.54
CA PHE A 479 10.62 -25.35 20.16
C PHE A 479 11.87 -24.78 19.49
N ASN A 480 13.08 -25.17 19.93
CA ASN A 480 14.32 -24.71 19.28
C ASN A 480 14.49 -25.30 17.87
N GLN A 481 14.03 -26.54 17.66
CA GLN A 481 13.96 -27.13 16.33
C GLN A 481 12.94 -26.39 15.45
N PHE A 482 11.75 -26.10 15.99
CA PHE A 482 10.74 -25.28 15.30
C PHE A 482 11.26 -23.88 14.96
N ARG A 483 11.91 -23.19 15.90
CA ARG A 483 12.53 -21.88 15.69
C ARG A 483 13.52 -21.90 14.53
N SER A 484 14.43 -22.87 14.53
CA SER A 484 15.43 -23.05 13.46
C SER A 484 14.77 -23.34 12.11
N LYS A 485 13.73 -24.19 12.11
CA LYS A 485 12.95 -24.53 10.91
C LYS A 485 12.21 -23.31 10.35
N LEU A 486 11.48 -22.57 11.18
CA LEU A 486 10.70 -21.40 10.74
C LEU A 486 11.61 -20.28 10.22
N ALA A 487 12.71 -19.99 10.93
CA ALA A 487 13.70 -19.01 10.49
C ALA A 487 14.35 -19.42 9.16
N GLY A 488 14.75 -20.68 9.03
CA GLY A 488 15.32 -21.21 7.79
C GLY A 488 14.35 -21.17 6.61
N LEU A 489 13.09 -21.57 6.80
CA LEU A 489 12.04 -21.45 5.79
C LEU A 489 11.77 -20.00 5.40
N THR A 490 11.82 -19.08 6.36
CA THR A 490 11.65 -17.64 6.12
C THR A 490 12.76 -17.11 5.21
N GLN A 491 14.02 -17.44 5.52
CA GLN A 491 15.17 -17.02 4.72
C GLN A 491 15.16 -17.63 3.32
N VAL A 492 14.88 -18.92 3.20
CA VAL A 492 14.82 -19.62 1.90
C VAL A 492 13.70 -19.06 1.04
N THR A 493 12.52 -18.85 1.61
CA THR A 493 11.40 -18.22 0.90
C THR A 493 11.78 -16.83 0.44
N ARG A 494 12.43 -16.02 1.29
CA ARG A 494 12.93 -14.70 0.90
C ARG A 494 13.84 -14.77 -0.32
N SER A 495 14.82 -15.67 -0.34
CA SER A 495 15.75 -15.85 -1.47
C SER A 495 15.02 -16.17 -2.78
N TYR A 496 14.05 -17.10 -2.76
CA TYR A 496 13.25 -17.41 -3.94
C TYR A 496 12.50 -16.19 -4.48
N PHE A 497 11.91 -15.38 -3.61
CA PHE A 497 11.18 -14.18 -4.00
C PHE A 497 12.09 -13.05 -4.48
N GLU A 498 13.24 -12.85 -3.86
CA GLU A 498 14.25 -11.88 -4.33
C GLU A 498 14.73 -12.22 -5.74
N ASN A 499 15.02 -13.49 -6.00
CA ASN A 499 15.42 -13.98 -7.32
C ASN A 499 14.30 -13.80 -8.35
N LEU A 500 13.06 -14.17 -7.99
CA LEU A 500 11.90 -13.99 -8.85
C LEU A 500 11.64 -12.52 -9.20
N VAL A 501 11.66 -11.64 -8.19
CA VAL A 501 11.48 -10.19 -8.35
C VAL A 501 12.55 -9.62 -9.27
N ARG A 502 13.83 -9.93 -9.02
CA ARG A 502 14.95 -9.47 -9.84
C ARG A 502 14.84 -9.96 -11.29
N ALA A 503 14.49 -11.22 -11.49
CA ALA A 503 14.33 -11.79 -12.82
C ALA A 503 13.20 -11.10 -13.62
N LEU A 504 12.10 -10.76 -12.94
CA LEU A 504 10.96 -10.06 -13.54
C LEU A 504 11.26 -8.59 -13.86
N GLU A 505 11.91 -7.87 -12.96
CA GLU A 505 12.32 -6.47 -13.17
C GLU A 505 13.34 -6.34 -14.31
N ASN A 506 14.24 -7.32 -14.45
CA ASN A 506 15.20 -7.38 -15.55
C ASN A 506 14.61 -7.96 -16.86
N GLY A 507 13.29 -8.15 -16.94
CA GLY A 507 12.59 -8.62 -18.14
C GLY A 507 12.98 -10.04 -18.58
N LEU A 508 13.42 -10.88 -17.64
CA LEU A 508 13.91 -12.25 -17.87
C LEU A 508 15.08 -12.29 -18.87
N SER A 509 15.94 -11.26 -18.84
CA SER A 509 17.08 -11.07 -19.77
C SER A 509 18.17 -12.15 -19.67
N GLU A 510 18.17 -12.96 -18.61
CA GLU A 510 19.01 -14.15 -18.45
C GLU A 510 18.84 -15.15 -19.60
N VAL A 511 17.69 -15.12 -20.27
CA VAL A 511 17.37 -15.95 -21.42
C VAL A 511 17.74 -15.22 -22.72
N LYS A 512 18.91 -15.53 -23.29
CA LYS A 512 19.28 -15.04 -24.64
C LYS A 512 18.31 -15.59 -25.70
N PRO A 513 17.87 -14.78 -26.68
CA PRO A 513 17.03 -15.27 -27.77
C PRO A 513 17.80 -16.32 -28.58
N GLN A 514 17.26 -17.55 -28.64
CA GLN A 514 17.80 -18.57 -29.53
C GLN A 514 17.55 -18.12 -30.98
N ALA A 515 18.63 -17.74 -31.68
CA ALA A 515 18.59 -17.58 -33.13
C ALA A 515 18.08 -18.90 -33.77
N PRO A 516 17.25 -18.84 -34.83
CA PRO A 516 16.77 -20.04 -35.48
C PRO A 516 17.97 -20.82 -36.03
N LYS A 517 18.23 -22.00 -35.45
CA LYS A 517 19.28 -22.91 -35.93
C LYS A 517 18.90 -23.36 -37.34
N LYS A 518 19.53 -22.74 -38.36
CA LYS A 518 19.56 -23.29 -39.71
C LYS A 518 20.24 -24.65 -39.63
N SER A 519 19.49 -25.71 -39.92
CA SER A 519 20.00 -27.06 -40.07
C SER A 519 20.95 -27.11 -41.26
N LYS A 520 22.26 -27.03 -40.99
CA LYS A 520 23.27 -27.56 -41.91
C LYS A 520 23.62 -28.96 -41.44
N GLY A 521 23.05 -29.95 -42.13
CA GLY A 521 23.46 -31.34 -41.96
C GLY A 521 24.94 -31.49 -42.27
N GLN A 522 25.67 -32.18 -41.40
CA GLN A 522 26.97 -32.73 -41.75
C GLN A 522 27.18 -34.08 -41.08
N LYS A 523 27.76 -34.96 -41.89
CA LYS A 523 27.92 -36.40 -41.74
C LYS A 523 28.75 -36.77 -40.52
N ARG A 524 28.36 -37.89 -39.90
CA ARG A 524 29.19 -38.66 -38.98
C ARG A 524 30.57 -38.95 -39.59
N LYS A 525 31.63 -38.60 -38.87
CA LYS A 525 32.91 -39.32 -38.90
C LYS A 525 33.39 -39.53 -37.46
N VAL A 526 33.71 -40.79 -37.19
CA VAL A 526 34.30 -41.33 -35.96
C VAL A 526 35.82 -41.22 -36.05
N ALA A 527 36.48 -41.23 -34.89
CA ALA A 527 37.93 -41.23 -34.57
C ALA A 527 38.43 -39.85 -34.11
N GLY A 528 39.21 -39.70 -33.04
CA GLY A 528 39.80 -40.64 -32.11
C GLY A 528 40.41 -39.84 -30.94
N SER A 529 40.67 -40.53 -29.84
CA SER A 529 41.30 -40.04 -28.62
C SER A 529 42.67 -39.38 -28.83
N SER A 530 42.88 -38.22 -28.20
CA SER A 530 44.20 -37.84 -27.67
C SER A 530 44.05 -36.73 -26.63
N SER A 531 44.50 -37.05 -25.42
CA SER A 531 44.74 -36.18 -24.28
C SER A 531 45.79 -35.12 -24.56
N THR A 532 45.54 -33.87 -24.16
CA THR A 532 46.60 -32.93 -23.74
C THR A 532 46.03 -31.91 -22.78
N SER A 533 46.67 -31.85 -21.63
CA SER A 533 46.56 -30.90 -20.53
C SER A 533 46.83 -29.46 -20.95
N GLY A 534 46.03 -28.53 -20.43
CA GLY A 534 46.29 -27.08 -20.48
C GLY A 534 45.64 -26.41 -19.28
N GLN A 535 46.46 -26.09 -18.27
CA GLN A 535 46.10 -25.30 -17.10
C GLN A 535 45.73 -23.86 -17.49
N SER A 536 44.76 -23.27 -16.80
CA SER A 536 44.59 -21.82 -16.69
C SER A 536 44.04 -21.51 -15.30
N ASN A 537 44.90 -20.90 -14.49
CA ASN A 537 44.66 -20.46 -13.11
C ASN A 537 43.57 -19.40 -13.01
N ASN A 538 42.71 -19.51 -12.00
CA ASN A 538 42.05 -18.39 -11.34
C ASN A 538 41.99 -18.70 -9.84
N ASN A 539 43.01 -18.27 -9.10
CA ASN A 539 42.99 -18.29 -7.63
C ASN A 539 42.35 -17.00 -7.13
N ALA A 540 41.09 -17.08 -6.72
CA ALA A 540 40.52 -16.18 -5.74
C ALA A 540 40.88 -16.71 -4.34
N VAL A 541 41.49 -15.86 -3.52
CA VAL A 541 41.91 -16.17 -2.16
C VAL A 541 40.67 -16.32 -1.28
N THR A 542 40.38 -17.56 -0.87
CA THR A 542 39.49 -17.85 0.26
C THR A 542 40.32 -17.81 1.53
N VAL A 543 39.90 -16.99 2.49
CA VAL A 543 40.44 -16.98 3.84
C VAL A 543 39.82 -18.16 4.58
N ASP A 544 40.67 -19.09 5.01
CA ASP A 544 40.29 -20.25 5.82
C ASP A 544 39.71 -19.80 7.17
N LEU A 545 38.50 -20.30 7.46
CA LEU A 545 37.97 -20.43 8.81
C LEU A 545 37.53 -21.88 8.98
N ASP A 546 38.22 -22.53 9.90
CA ASP A 546 38.13 -23.92 10.38
C ASP A 546 36.78 -24.63 10.20
N ASP A 547 36.81 -25.67 9.35
CA ASP A 547 36.34 -27.05 9.57
C ASP A 547 35.05 -27.26 10.42
N ILE A 548 33.91 -26.78 9.92
CA ILE A 548 32.60 -27.34 10.28
C ILE A 548 31.87 -27.74 8.99
N GLY A 549 31.64 -29.05 8.83
CA GLY A 549 31.11 -29.66 7.60
C GLY A 549 29.70 -29.19 7.24
N TYR A 550 29.62 -28.17 6.39
CA TYR A 550 28.39 -27.65 5.81
C TYR A 550 28.52 -27.36 4.30
N TRP A 551 27.43 -27.46 3.54
CA TRP A 551 27.35 -27.09 2.12
C TRP A 551 26.20 -26.12 1.84
N ASN A 552 26.41 -25.18 0.92
CA ASN A 552 25.37 -24.23 0.49
C ASN A 552 24.52 -24.86 -0.61
N CYS A 553 23.19 -24.78 -0.49
CA CYS A 553 22.31 -25.25 -1.55
C CYS A 553 22.37 -24.33 -2.78
N ASP A 554 22.69 -24.88 -3.95
CA ASP A 554 22.74 -24.12 -5.21
C ASP A 554 21.39 -23.50 -5.62
N ARG A 555 20.27 -24.01 -5.09
CA ARG A 555 18.92 -23.50 -5.42
C ARG A 555 18.42 -22.40 -4.49
N CYS A 556 18.68 -22.51 -3.19
CA CYS A 556 18.13 -21.59 -2.18
C CYS A 556 19.16 -21.00 -1.22
N THR A 557 20.45 -21.25 -1.47
CA THR A 557 21.63 -20.79 -0.72
C THR A 557 21.66 -21.13 0.76
N TYR A 558 20.75 -21.98 1.24
CA TYR A 558 20.70 -22.44 2.63
C TYR A 558 21.93 -23.30 2.96
N LEU A 559 22.49 -23.09 4.16
CA LEU A 559 23.63 -23.83 4.68
C LEU A 559 23.15 -25.14 5.32
N ASN A 560 23.45 -26.26 4.67
CA ASN A 560 23.05 -27.61 5.11
C ASN A 560 24.23 -28.33 5.76
N PRO A 561 24.01 -29.20 6.76
CA PRO A 561 25.05 -30.11 7.26
C PRO A 561 25.58 -31.02 6.16
N GLU A 562 26.86 -31.37 6.18
CA GLU A 562 27.50 -32.29 5.21
C GLU A 562 26.85 -33.69 5.19
N SER A 563 26.23 -34.10 6.29
CA SER A 563 25.46 -35.35 6.37
C SER A 563 24.12 -35.33 5.62
N ALA A 564 23.63 -34.17 5.18
CA ALA A 564 22.35 -34.06 4.49
C ALA A 564 22.51 -34.37 2.98
N PRO A 565 21.86 -35.43 2.44
CA PRO A 565 21.97 -35.80 1.03
C PRO A 565 21.20 -34.88 0.08
N SER A 566 20.31 -34.06 0.61
CA SER A 566 19.50 -33.06 -0.09
C SER A 566 19.24 -31.90 0.85
N CYS A 567 18.97 -30.71 0.32
CA CYS A 567 18.75 -29.54 1.15
C CYS A 567 17.57 -29.75 2.11
N GLN A 568 17.78 -29.51 3.40
CA GLN A 568 16.76 -29.73 4.44
C GLN A 568 15.58 -28.76 4.31
N MET A 569 15.79 -27.60 3.67
CA MET A 569 14.76 -26.57 3.49
C MET A 569 14.04 -26.69 2.15
N CYS A 570 14.77 -26.90 1.05
CA CYS A 570 14.17 -26.94 -0.28
C CYS A 570 13.97 -28.34 -0.87
N HIS A 571 14.60 -29.37 -0.30
CA HIS A 571 14.68 -30.74 -0.84
C HIS A 571 15.31 -30.81 -2.24
N GLY A 572 16.11 -29.81 -2.62
CA GLY A 572 16.96 -29.88 -3.80
C GLY A 572 18.17 -30.76 -3.54
N ASP A 573 18.51 -31.63 -4.48
CA ASP A 573 19.76 -32.38 -4.46
C ASP A 573 20.95 -31.42 -4.62
N ASN A 574 22.10 -31.82 -4.06
CA ASN A 574 23.37 -31.09 -4.15
C ASN A 574 23.92 -31.12 -5.58
#